data_AF-A0A4P5ZGM4-F1
#
_entry.id   AF-A0A4P5ZGM4-F1
#
_cell.length_a   1.000
_cell.length_b   1.000
_cell.length_c   1.000
_cell.angle_alpha   90.00
_cell.angle_beta   90.00
_cell.angle_gamma   90.00
#
_symmetry.space_group_name_H-M   'P 1'
#
loop_
_entity.id
_entity.type
_entity.pdbx_description
1 polymer ?
#
loop_
_entity_poly.entity_id
_entity_poly.type
_entity_poly.pdbx_seq_one_letter_code
_entity_poly.pdbx_strand_id
1 'polypeptide(L)'
;MRVFVDTNIWLDVVLSRPGAADAGAFLLRCATRQDELWTAWHTLSNVDYILARAKQTPVQREQHLRDLLRQSRIVPTDEHDALFAVGLGWPDFEDALQYAAAMRVQAAVIVTGNARHFTASSIPAMTATEFLSQYP
;
A
#
# COMPACT_ATOMS: atom_id res chain seq x y z
N MET A 1 8.80 -11.35 6.32
CA MET A 1 8.89 -11.21 4.84
C MET A 1 8.71 -9.74 4.46
N ARG A 2 9.08 -9.32 3.25
CA ARG A 2 8.78 -7.97 2.78
C ARG A 2 7.41 -7.95 2.11
N VAL A 3 6.49 -7.17 2.66
CA VAL A 3 5.13 -6.99 2.14
C VAL A 3 5.00 -5.56 1.66
N PHE A 4 4.58 -5.38 0.42
CA PHE A 4 4.25 -4.07 -0.10
C PHE A 4 2.77 -3.78 0.12
N VAL A 5 2.46 -2.63 0.70
CA VAL A 5 1.10 -2.22 1.08
C VAL A 5 0.66 -1.08 0.17
N ASP A 6 -0.32 -1.37 -0.70
CA ASP A 6 -0.99 -0.41 -1.57
C ASP A 6 -1.68 0.69 -0.74
N THR A 7 -1.73 1.91 -1.32
CA THR A 7 -2.54 3.05 -0.87
C THR A 7 -3.94 2.65 -0.40
N ASN A 8 -4.64 1.77 -1.13
CA ASN A 8 -6.03 1.43 -0.79
C ASN A 8 -6.18 0.74 0.57
N ILE A 9 -5.21 -0.06 0.99
CA ILE A 9 -5.24 -0.72 2.32
C ILE A 9 -5.17 0.32 3.44
N TRP A 10 -4.32 1.34 3.27
CA TRP A 10 -4.23 2.44 4.23
C TRP A 10 -5.54 3.22 4.29
N LEU A 11 -6.10 3.55 3.12
CA LEU A 11 -7.38 4.25 3.01
C LEU A 11 -8.53 3.48 3.63
N ASP A 12 -8.54 2.15 3.49
CA ASP A 12 -9.56 1.31 4.09
C ASP A 12 -9.60 1.48 5.60
N VAL A 13 -8.44 1.46 6.26
CA VAL A 13 -8.33 1.66 7.70
C VAL A 13 -8.68 3.08 8.13
N VAL A 14 -8.08 4.10 7.51
CA VAL A 14 -8.20 5.49 8.00
C VAL A 14 -9.57 6.13 7.71
N LEU A 15 -10.32 5.59 6.74
CA LEU A 15 -11.67 6.04 6.40
C LEU A 15 -12.76 5.05 6.82
N SER A 16 -12.42 3.95 7.48
CA SER A 16 -13.36 2.88 7.83
C SER A 16 -14.19 2.40 6.62
N ARG A 17 -13.54 2.18 5.47
CA ARG A 17 -14.20 1.65 4.26
C ARG A 17 -14.63 0.18 4.49
N PRO A 18 -15.43 -0.43 3.60
CA PRO A 18 -15.85 -1.83 3.77
C PRO A 18 -14.71 -2.83 4.02
N GLY A 19 -13.50 -2.60 3.48
CA GLY A 19 -12.30 -3.42 3.69
C GLY A 19 -11.55 -3.19 5.01
N ALA A 20 -11.97 -2.24 5.86
CA ALA A 20 -11.22 -1.80 7.03
C ALA A 20 -10.91 -2.92 8.03
N ALA A 21 -11.85 -3.84 8.25
CA ALA A 21 -11.69 -4.94 9.20
C ALA A 21 -10.54 -5.87 8.77
N ASP A 22 -10.55 -6.30 7.51
CA ASP A 22 -9.53 -7.19 6.97
C ASP A 22 -8.19 -6.47 6.82
N ALA A 23 -8.19 -5.20 6.37
CA ALA A 23 -6.98 -4.38 6.30
C ALA A 23 -6.32 -4.21 7.68
N GLY A 24 -7.10 -3.89 8.72
CA GLY A 24 -6.59 -3.77 10.09
C GLY A 24 -6.05 -5.09 10.64
N ALA A 25 -6.77 -6.20 10.41
CA ALA A 25 -6.32 -7.53 10.80
C ALA A 25 -5.04 -7.94 10.07
N PHE A 26 -4.91 -7.62 8.79
CA PHE A 26 -3.72 -7.82 7.98
C PHE A 26 -2.50 -7.06 8.55
N LEU A 27 -2.65 -5.76 8.85
CA LEU A 27 -1.56 -4.95 9.41
C LEU A 27 -1.12 -5.52 10.78
N LEU A 28 -2.07 -5.88 11.63
CA LEU A 28 -1.79 -6.51 12.93
C LEU A 28 -1.08 -7.86 12.78
N ARG A 29 -1.50 -8.67 11.80
CA ARG A 29 -0.88 -9.97 11.49
C ARG A 29 0.57 -9.79 11.08
N CYS A 30 0.86 -8.85 10.19
CA CYS A 30 2.22 -8.54 9.77
C CYS A 30 3.08 -8.07 10.95
N ALA A 31 2.55 -7.20 11.81
CA ALA A 31 3.25 -6.74 13.01
C ALA A 31 3.59 -7.92 13.95
N THR A 32 2.64 -8.83 14.18
CA THR A 32 2.82 -10.01 15.04
C THR A 32 3.89 -10.96 14.49
N ARG A 33 3.94 -11.12 13.17
CA ARG A 33 4.92 -11.97 12.46
C ARG A 33 6.26 -11.29 12.21
N GLN A 34 6.40 -10.01 12.58
CA GLN A 34 7.56 -9.18 12.28
C GLN A 34 7.86 -9.10 10.78
N ASP A 35 6.81 -9.06 9.96
CA ASP A 35 6.92 -8.80 8.53
C ASP A 35 7.29 -7.32 8.30
N GLU A 36 8.14 -7.06 7.31
CA GLU A 36 8.55 -5.71 6.93
C GLU A 36 7.53 -5.13 5.97
N LEU A 37 6.73 -4.17 6.45
CA LEU A 37 5.79 -3.43 5.60
C LEU A 37 6.53 -2.30 4.86
N TRP A 38 6.27 -2.21 3.56
CA TRP A 38 6.79 -1.17 2.68
C TRP A 38 5.65 -0.47 1.94
N THR A 39 5.80 0.83 1.69
CA THR A 39 4.79 1.65 1.01
C THR A 39 5.48 2.64 0.08
N ALA A 40 4.89 2.91 -1.09
CA ALA A 40 5.42 3.91 -2.01
C ALA A 40 5.33 5.32 -1.42
N TRP A 41 6.32 6.18 -1.72
CA TRP A 41 6.37 7.55 -1.19
C TRP A 41 5.11 8.37 -1.50
N HIS A 42 4.57 8.23 -2.73
CA HIS A 42 3.40 8.98 -3.17
C HIS A 42 2.09 8.57 -2.48
N THR A 43 2.03 7.41 -1.83
CA THR A 43 0.88 7.01 -1.00
C THR A 43 0.58 8.04 0.09
N LEU A 44 1.60 8.69 0.67
CA LEU A 44 1.39 9.74 1.68
C LEU A 44 0.57 10.92 1.12
N SER A 45 0.90 11.35 -0.10
CA SER A 45 0.18 12.40 -0.82
C SER A 45 -1.25 11.96 -1.15
N ASN A 46 -1.41 10.73 -1.66
CA ASN A 46 -2.72 10.19 -2.02
C ASN A 46 -3.64 10.09 -0.79
N VAL A 47 -3.11 9.60 0.33
CA VAL A 47 -3.83 9.50 1.61
C VAL A 47 -4.24 10.89 2.10
N ASP A 48 -3.31 11.85 2.23
CA ASP A 48 -3.66 13.21 2.70
C ASP A 48 -4.71 13.87 1.80
N TYR A 49 -4.55 13.77 0.48
CA TYR A 49 -5.49 14.33 -0.48
C TYR A 49 -6.90 13.76 -0.30
N ILE A 50 -7.04 12.44 -0.17
CA ILE A 50 -8.34 11.80 -0.02
C ILE A 50 -8.94 12.11 1.36
N LEU A 51 -8.14 12.11 2.43
CA LEU A 51 -8.60 12.48 3.77
C LEU A 51 -9.08 13.94 3.83
N ALA A 52 -8.40 14.86 3.13
CA ALA A 52 -8.83 16.25 3.01
C ALA A 52 -10.18 16.36 2.29
N ARG A 53 -10.38 15.59 1.22
CA ARG A 53 -11.67 15.51 0.50
C ARG A 53 -12.78 14.89 1.35
N ALA A 54 -12.42 13.98 2.26
CA ALA A 54 -13.31 13.43 3.28
C ALA A 54 -13.56 14.39 4.47
N LYS A 55 -13.12 15.65 4.38
CA LYS A 55 -13.30 16.71 5.39
C LYS A 55 -12.66 16.39 6.75
N GLN A 56 -11.64 15.53 6.79
CA GLN A 56 -10.84 15.37 7.99
C GLN A 56 -9.98 16.62 8.26
N THR A 57 -9.91 17.00 9.53
CA THR A 57 -9.12 18.15 9.98
C THR A 57 -7.62 17.93 9.76
N PRO A 58 -6.80 18.99 9.61
CA PRO A 58 -5.35 18.84 9.45
C PRO A 58 -4.69 17.98 10.54
N VAL A 59 -5.15 18.11 11.79
CA VAL A 59 -4.65 17.31 12.92
C VAL A 59 -4.95 15.82 12.76
N GLN A 60 -6.17 15.47 12.32
CA GLN A 60 -6.52 14.07 12.04
C GLN A 60 -5.67 13.49 10.90
N ARG A 61 -5.48 14.25 9.82
CA ARG A 61 -4.67 13.80 8.67
C ARG A 61 -3.21 13.59 9.06
N GLU A 62 -2.62 14.54 9.80
CA GLU A 62 -1.27 14.40 10.33
C GLU A 62 -1.14 13.13 11.19
N GLN A 63 -2.11 12.88 12.07
CA GLN A 63 -2.11 11.70 12.92
C GLN A 63 -2.14 10.41 12.10
N HIS A 64 -3.02 10.31 11.09
CA HIS A 64 -3.09 9.16 10.19
C HIS A 64 -1.78 8.92 9.43
N LEU A 65 -1.14 9.96 8.92
CA LEU A 65 0.16 9.84 8.23
C LEU A 65 1.27 9.39 9.18
N ARG A 66 1.30 9.90 10.42
CA ARG A 66 2.26 9.46 11.44
C ARG A 66 2.06 8.00 11.80
N ASP A 67 0.82 7.54 11.92
CA ASP A 67 0.52 6.15 12.25
C ASP A 67 0.86 5.19 11.11
N LEU A 68 0.67 5.60 9.86
CA LEU A 68 1.16 4.88 8.67
C LEU A 68 2.69 4.75 8.72
N LEU A 69 3.41 5.86 8.93
CA LEU A 69 4.88 5.89 8.96
C LEU A 69 5.50 5.15 10.16
N ARG A 70 4.74 4.92 11.23
CA ARG A 70 5.15 4.06 12.35
C ARG A 70 5.04 2.58 12.01
N GLN A 71 4.12 2.21 11.14
CA GLN A 71 3.81 0.82 10.79
C GLN A 71 4.58 0.34 9.55
N SER A 72 4.94 1.24 8.64
CA SER A 72 5.54 0.92 7.34
C SER A 72 6.76 1.77 7.05
N ARG A 73 7.71 1.17 6.33
CA ARG A 73 8.86 1.88 5.76
C ARG A 73 8.50 2.45 4.40
N ILE A 74 9.01 3.63 4.10
CA ILE A 74 8.85 4.18 2.75
C ILE A 74 9.90 3.61 1.82
N VAL A 75 9.47 3.17 0.65
CA VAL A 75 10.38 2.68 -0.40
C VAL A 75 11.29 3.83 -0.88
N PRO A 76 12.62 3.63 -0.92
CA PRO A 76 13.56 4.62 -1.46
C PRO A 76 13.57 4.56 -2.98
N THR A 77 12.53 5.13 -3.59
CA THR A 77 12.41 5.24 -5.05
C THR A 77 13.19 6.42 -5.61
N ASP A 78 13.68 6.29 -6.84
CA ASP A 78 14.40 7.32 -7.59
C ASP A 78 13.89 7.48 -9.04
N GLU A 79 14.59 8.25 -9.87
CA GLU A 79 14.22 8.50 -11.27
C GLU A 79 14.19 7.23 -12.12
N HIS A 80 15.01 6.22 -11.78
CA HIS A 80 15.01 4.94 -12.50
C HIS A 80 13.69 4.20 -12.27
N ASP A 81 13.19 4.19 -11.03
CA ASP A 81 11.91 3.54 -10.71
C ASP A 81 10.73 4.26 -11.39
N ALA A 82 10.79 5.59 -11.49
CA ALA A 82 9.78 6.38 -12.19
C ALA A 82 9.78 6.11 -13.70
N LEU A 83 10.95 6.10 -14.34
CA LEU A 83 11.09 5.78 -15.76
C LEU A 83 10.65 4.35 -16.07
N PHE A 84 10.98 3.40 -15.18
CA PHE A 84 10.49 2.03 -15.27
C PHE A 84 8.96 1.99 -15.25
N ALA A 85 8.31 2.65 -14.27
CA ALA A 85 6.85 2.70 -14.19
C ALA A 85 6.20 3.31 -15.45
N VAL A 86 6.75 4.40 -15.98
CA VAL A 86 6.28 5.03 -17.24
C VAL A 86 6.37 4.05 -18.41
N GLY A 87 7.46 3.26 -18.48
CA GLY A 87 7.68 2.27 -19.53
C GLY A 87 6.74 1.06 -19.49
N LEU A 88 6.05 0.81 -18.37
CA LEU A 88 5.13 -0.33 -18.23
C LEU A 88 3.85 -0.17 -19.06
N GLY A 89 3.42 1.07 -19.33
CA GLY A 89 2.22 1.35 -20.12
C GLY A 89 0.92 0.83 -19.49
N TRP A 90 0.85 0.71 -18.16
CA TRP A 90 -0.36 0.27 -17.48
C TRP A 90 -1.46 1.34 -17.59
N PRO A 91 -2.75 0.94 -17.70
CA PRO A 91 -3.86 1.90 -17.79
C PRO A 91 -3.97 2.82 -16.58
N ASP A 92 -3.69 2.29 -15.39
CA ASP A 92 -3.57 3.07 -14.16
C ASP A 92 -2.08 3.29 -13.85
N PHE A 93 -1.69 4.57 -13.86
CA PHE A 93 -0.31 4.96 -13.61
C PHE A 93 0.07 4.85 -12.13
N GLU A 94 -0.90 4.96 -11.21
CA GLU A 94 -0.64 4.79 -9.78
C GLU A 94 -0.25 3.34 -9.48
N ASP A 95 -0.99 2.37 -10.03
CA ASP A 95 -0.67 0.94 -9.91
C ASP A 95 0.72 0.62 -10.49
N ALA A 96 1.11 1.26 -11.60
CA ALA A 96 2.45 1.13 -12.17
C ALA A 96 3.56 1.64 -11.23
N LEU A 97 3.34 2.79 -10.58
CA LEU A 97 4.27 3.35 -9.59
C LEU A 97 4.35 2.48 -8.32
N GLN A 98 3.21 1.99 -7.84
CA GLN A 98 3.13 1.05 -6.72
C GLN A 98 3.91 -0.24 -7.03
N TYR A 99 3.72 -0.82 -8.22
CA TYR A 99 4.45 -2.00 -8.66
C TYR A 99 5.96 -1.75 -8.80
N ALA A 100 6.37 -0.63 -9.39
CA ALA A 100 7.78 -0.24 -9.47
C ALA A 100 8.42 -0.13 -8.07
N ALA A 101 7.72 0.48 -7.11
CA ALA A 101 8.17 0.56 -5.73
C ALA A 101 8.25 -0.82 -5.05
N ALA A 102 7.28 -1.71 -5.29
CA ALA A 102 7.30 -3.07 -4.78
C ALA A 102 8.51 -3.87 -5.33
N MET A 103 8.83 -3.70 -6.62
CA MET A 103 10.00 -4.29 -7.27
C MET A 103 11.31 -3.80 -6.65
N ARG A 104 11.43 -2.49 -6.38
CA ARG A 104 12.61 -1.87 -5.78
C ARG A 104 13.02 -2.51 -4.45
N VAL A 105 12.05 -2.90 -3.62
CA VAL A 105 12.32 -3.56 -2.34
C VAL A 105 12.27 -5.08 -2.42
N GLN A 106 12.09 -5.65 -3.60
CA GLN A 106 11.92 -7.09 -3.82
C GLN A 106 10.81 -7.64 -2.91
N ALA A 107 9.66 -6.97 -2.90
CA ALA A 107 8.52 -7.41 -2.11
C ALA A 107 8.13 -8.83 -2.49
N ALA A 108 7.85 -9.67 -1.49
CA ALA A 108 7.38 -11.03 -1.72
C ALA A 108 5.92 -11.05 -2.21
N VAL A 109 5.15 -10.03 -1.84
CA VAL A 109 3.73 -9.90 -2.14
C VAL A 109 3.30 -8.43 -2.07
N ILE A 110 2.35 -8.07 -2.93
CA ILE A 110 1.60 -6.81 -2.88
C ILE A 110 0.24 -7.09 -2.23
N VAL A 111 -0.11 -6.34 -1.19
CA VAL A 111 -1.44 -6.38 -0.58
C VAL A 111 -2.21 -5.14 -1.00
N THR A 112 -3.36 -5.36 -1.64
CA THR A 112 -4.18 -4.32 -2.31
C THR A 112 -5.67 -4.49 -2.03
N GLY A 113 -6.46 -3.45 -2.23
CA GLY A 113 -7.92 -3.55 -2.21
C GLY A 113 -8.49 -4.32 -3.42
N ASN A 114 -7.72 -4.45 -4.52
CA ASN A 114 -8.16 -5.16 -5.72
C ASN A 114 -6.98 -5.79 -6.49
N ALA A 115 -6.79 -7.10 -6.32
CA ALA A 115 -5.70 -7.83 -6.98
C ALA A 115 -5.73 -7.77 -8.53
N ARG A 116 -6.89 -7.47 -9.13
CA ARG A 116 -7.03 -7.39 -10.60
C ARG A 116 -6.23 -6.24 -11.21
N HIS A 117 -5.93 -5.21 -10.43
CA HIS A 117 -5.10 -4.08 -10.86
C HIS A 117 -3.66 -4.50 -11.18
N PHE A 118 -3.19 -5.60 -10.57
CA PHE A 118 -1.81 -6.08 -10.67
C PHE A 118 -1.68 -7.35 -11.53
N THR A 119 -2.59 -7.58 -12.48
CA THR A 119 -2.54 -8.79 -13.33
C THR A 119 -1.28 -8.91 -14.19
N ALA A 120 -0.63 -7.79 -14.53
CA ALA A 120 0.65 -7.75 -15.25
C ALA A 120 1.88 -7.76 -14.32
N SER A 121 1.68 -7.82 -13.00
CA SER A 121 2.76 -7.86 -12.00
C SER A 121 3.45 -9.22 -12.00
N SER A 122 4.79 -9.24 -11.91
CA SER A 122 5.52 -10.47 -11.58
C SER A 122 5.54 -10.77 -10.07
N ILE A 123 5.17 -9.80 -9.24
CA ILE A 123 5.01 -9.97 -7.80
C ILE A 123 3.56 -10.41 -7.53
N PRO A 124 3.34 -11.50 -6.77
CA PRO A 124 1.99 -11.91 -6.39
C PRO A 124 1.24 -10.76 -5.73
N ALA A 125 0.02 -10.49 -6.19
CA ALA A 125 -0.87 -9.50 -5.60
C ALA A 125 -2.11 -10.20 -5.04
N MET A 126 -2.51 -9.80 -3.84
CA MET A 126 -3.67 -10.38 -3.15
C MET A 126 -4.36 -9.35 -2.27
N THR A 127 -5.61 -9.61 -1.95
CA THR A 127 -6.39 -8.83 -0.98
C THR A 127 -5.94 -9.11 0.46
N ALA A 128 -6.30 -8.23 1.38
CA ALA A 128 -6.03 -8.45 2.80
C ALA A 128 -6.67 -9.78 3.31
N THR A 129 -7.88 -10.09 2.86
CA THR A 129 -8.59 -11.34 3.18
C THR A 129 -7.84 -12.57 2.68
N GLU A 130 -7.34 -12.52 1.44
CA GLU A 130 -6.56 -13.61 0.83
C GLU A 130 -5.22 -13.79 1.56
N PHE A 131 -4.54 -12.69 1.90
CA PHE A 131 -3.32 -12.74 2.70
C PHE A 131 -3.55 -13.42 4.05
N LEU A 132 -4.60 -13.03 4.78
CA LEU A 132 -4.95 -13.64 6.07
C LEU A 132 -5.29 -15.12 5.97
N SER A 133 -5.88 -15.55 4.84
CA SER A 133 -6.19 -16.95 4.59
C SER A 133 -4.94 -17.78 4.26
N GLN A 134 -3.99 -17.19 3.52
CA GLN A 134 -2.75 -17.87 3.12
C GLN A 134 -1.69 -17.86 4.22
N TYR A 135 -1.69 -16.85 5.10
CA TYR A 135 -0.72 -16.67 6.18
C TYR A 135 -1.42 -16.58 7.56
N PRO A 136 -1.93 -17.72 8.08
CA PRO A 136 -2.72 -17.77 9.31
C PRO A 136 -1.96 -17.46 10.60
#